data_AF-A0A4V3FKV5-F1
#
_entry.id   AF-A0A4V3FKV5-F1
#
_cell.length_a   1.000
_cell.length_b   1.000
_cell.length_c   1.000
_cell.angle_alpha   90.00
_cell.angle_beta   90.00
_cell.angle_gamma   90.00
#
_symmetry.space_group_name_H-M   'P 1'
#
loop_
_entity.id
_entity.type
_entity.pdbx_description
1 polymer ?
#
loop_
_entity_poly.entity_id
_entity_poly.type
_entity_poly.pdbx_seq_one_letter_code
_entity_poly.pdbx_strand_id
1 'polypeptide(L)'
;MLQQLRTARKNESGFTLIELLIVIVILGVLSGIVVFAVGGITDRGEAAACKSEVKTIAVAEEAYYAKNNPGSYTDLAGLVTAKLLRPGTPKYVLSASATDGSLTLVASPPAGCTAA
;
A
#
# COMPACT_ATOMS: atom_id res chain seq x y z
N MET A 1 11.40 -11.97 60.19
CA MET A 1 10.81 -11.71 58.86
C MET A 1 11.16 -10.34 58.25
N LEU A 2 11.32 -9.26 59.03
CA LEU A 2 11.65 -7.92 58.51
C LEU A 2 13.05 -7.76 57.86
N GLN A 3 13.95 -8.72 58.01
CA GLN A 3 15.29 -8.66 57.40
C GLN A 3 15.30 -9.01 55.91
N GLN A 4 14.33 -9.80 55.44
CA GLN A 4 14.28 -10.24 54.03
C GLN A 4 13.84 -9.10 53.08
N LEU A 5 13.07 -8.13 53.56
CA LEU A 5 12.62 -6.96 52.78
C LEU A 5 13.73 -5.94 52.51
N ARG A 6 14.79 -5.90 53.33
CA ARG A 6 15.94 -4.99 53.15
C ARG A 6 16.92 -5.47 52.07
N THR A 7 16.97 -6.76 51.81
CA THR A 7 17.84 -7.34 50.77
C THR A 7 17.25 -7.13 49.37
N ALA A 8 15.92 -7.14 49.23
CA ALA A 8 15.24 -6.91 47.97
C ALA A 8 15.49 -5.50 47.37
N ARG A 9 15.64 -4.47 48.22
CA ARG A 9 15.91 -3.08 47.78
C ARG A 9 17.38 -2.77 47.48
N LYS A 10 18.31 -3.70 47.69
CA LYS A 10 19.73 -3.51 47.34
C LYS A 10 20.04 -3.78 45.87
N ASN A 11 19.09 -4.36 45.13
CA ASN A 11 19.24 -4.68 43.70
C ASN A 11 18.49 -3.71 42.78
N GLU A 12 17.93 -2.61 43.30
CA GLU A 12 17.38 -1.54 42.46
C GLU A 12 18.53 -0.60 42.06
N SER A 13 19.31 -1.01 41.06
CA SER A 13 20.29 -0.15 40.40
C SER A 13 19.54 0.93 39.61
N GLY A 14 19.65 2.19 40.05
CA GLY A 14 19.03 3.33 39.38
C GLY A 14 19.65 3.59 38.00
N PHE A 15 18.79 3.96 37.05
CA PHE A 15 19.18 4.42 35.71
C PHE A 15 19.95 5.74 35.84
N THR A 16 21.14 5.82 35.27
CA THR A 16 21.94 7.05 35.36
C THR A 16 21.41 8.12 34.40
N LEU A 17 21.51 9.40 34.78
CA LEU A 17 21.11 10.51 33.90
C LEU A 17 21.90 10.50 32.58
N ILE A 18 23.15 10.05 32.62
CA ILE A 18 24.00 9.94 31.44
C ILE A 18 23.53 8.82 30.49
N GLU A 19 23.01 7.71 31.01
CA GLU A 19 22.40 6.66 30.18
C GLU A 19 21.17 7.20 29.45
N LEU A 20 20.29 7.96 30.12
CA LEU A 20 19.13 8.54 29.43
C LEU A 20 19.55 9.59 28.40
N LEU A 21 20.56 10.40 28.71
CA LEU A 21 21.07 11.44 27.83
C LEU A 21 21.62 10.86 26.53
N ILE A 22 22.46 9.82 26.60
CA ILE A 22 23.04 9.21 25.39
C ILE A 22 21.94 8.55 24.54
N VAL A 23 20.95 7.91 25.17
CA VAL A 23 19.85 7.27 24.45
C VAL A 23 19.02 8.27 23.65
N ILE A 24 18.62 9.40 24.25
CA ILE A 24 17.84 10.41 23.51
C ILE A 24 18.66 11.08 22.41
N VAL A 25 19.98 11.22 22.59
CA VAL A 25 20.89 11.72 21.54
C VAL A 25 20.92 10.74 20.36
N ILE A 26 21.11 9.45 20.62
CA ILE A 26 21.10 8.41 19.57
C ILE A 26 19.74 8.37 18.87
N LEU A 27 18.63 8.35 19.62
CA LEU A 27 17.28 8.37 19.05
C LEU A 27 17.01 9.65 18.23
N GLY A 28 17.54 10.80 18.64
CA GLY A 28 17.45 12.05 17.90
C GLY A 28 18.14 11.97 16.54
N VAL A 29 19.37 11.44 16.50
CA VAL A 29 20.11 11.25 15.24
C VAL A 29 19.44 10.22 14.33
N LEU A 30 19.04 9.07 14.87
CA LEU A 30 18.40 8.00 14.11
C LEU A 30 17.05 8.45 13.53
N SER A 31 16.22 9.11 14.33
CA SER A 31 14.90 9.58 13.87
C SER A 31 15.00 10.60 12.73
N GLY A 32 15.99 11.49 12.76
CA GLY A 32 16.21 12.47 11.68
C GLY A 32 16.48 11.83 10.32
N ILE A 33 17.29 10.77 10.26
CA ILE A 33 17.61 10.08 8.99
C ILE A 33 16.41 9.27 8.48
N VAL A 34 15.66 8.64 9.38
CA VAL A 34 14.52 7.78 9.04
C VAL A 34 13.42 8.55 8.30
N VAL A 35 13.14 9.79 8.69
CA VAL A 35 12.10 10.62 8.06
C VAL A 35 12.35 10.80 6.55
N PHE A 36 13.57 11.17 6.17
CA PHE A 36 13.93 11.33 4.75
C PHE A 36 13.97 10.00 3.99
N ALA A 37 14.33 8.90 4.66
CA ALA A 37 14.39 7.58 4.05
C ALA A 37 13.00 7.00 3.73
N VAL A 38 11.98 7.29 4.56
CA VAL A 38 10.63 6.70 4.43
C VAL A 38 9.74 7.49 3.48
N GLY A 39 9.95 8.79 3.31
CA GLY A 39 9.05 9.67 2.54
C GLY A 39 8.76 9.24 1.09
N GLY A 40 9.68 8.53 0.42
CA GLY A 40 9.49 8.05 -0.96
C GLY A 40 9.03 6.60 -1.09
N ILE A 41 8.87 5.86 0.01
CA ILE A 41 8.49 4.44 -0.01
C ILE A 41 6.99 4.29 -0.30
N THR A 42 6.16 5.15 0.30
CA THR A 42 4.71 5.15 0.10
C THR A 42 4.35 5.39 -1.36
N ASP A 43 4.95 6.42 -1.97
CA ASP A 43 4.65 6.81 -3.35
C ASP A 43 5.00 5.69 -4.36
N ARG A 44 6.14 5.03 -4.15
CA ARG A 44 6.54 3.88 -4.98
C ARG A 44 5.64 2.67 -4.76
N GLY A 45 5.23 2.42 -3.52
CA GLY A 45 4.31 1.34 -3.17
C GLY A 45 2.94 1.54 -3.83
N GLU A 46 2.42 2.76 -3.78
CA GLU A 46 1.16 3.13 -4.43
C GLU A 46 1.25 3.07 -5.96
N ALA A 47 2.37 3.51 -6.56
CA ALA A 47 2.58 3.40 -8.01
C ALA A 47 2.65 1.94 -8.49
N ALA A 48 3.34 1.08 -7.72
CA ALA A 48 3.41 -0.35 -7.99
C ALA A 48 2.03 -1.03 -7.85
N ALA A 49 1.26 -0.66 -6.82
CA ALA A 49 -0.10 -1.15 -6.62
C ALA A 49 -1.00 -0.77 -7.79
N CYS A 50 -0.98 0.50 -8.23
CA CYS A 50 -1.77 0.97 -9.35
C CYS A 50 -1.42 0.23 -10.66
N LYS A 51 -0.13 0.03 -10.96
CA LYS A 51 0.30 -0.73 -12.14
C LYS A 51 -0.19 -2.18 -12.11
N SER A 52 -0.22 -2.80 -10.92
CA SER A 52 -0.75 -4.15 -10.74
C SER A 52 -2.27 -4.21 -10.96
N GLU A 53 -3.01 -3.20 -10.49
CA GLU A 53 -4.46 -3.10 -10.70
C GLU A 53 -4.79 -2.93 -12.19
N VAL A 54 -4.13 -2.01 -12.90
CA VAL A 54 -4.32 -1.81 -14.35
C VAL A 54 -4.12 -3.12 -15.12
N LYS A 55 -3.06 -3.87 -14.80
CA LYS A 55 -2.81 -5.18 -15.43
C LYS A 55 -3.89 -6.21 -15.10
N THR A 56 -4.39 -6.20 -13.87
CA THR A 56 -5.46 -7.11 -13.44
C THR A 56 -6.75 -6.83 -14.21
N ILE A 57 -7.09 -5.56 -14.41
CA ILE A 57 -8.27 -5.14 -15.18
C ILE A 57 -8.09 -5.48 -16.65
N ALA A 58 -6.93 -5.23 -17.25
CA ALA A 58 -6.66 -5.61 -18.63
C ALA A 58 -6.85 -7.12 -18.86
N VAL A 59 -6.34 -7.97 -17.97
CA VAL A 59 -6.57 -9.43 -18.05
C VAL A 59 -8.06 -9.78 -17.89
N ALA A 60 -8.77 -9.08 -17.03
CA ALA A 60 -10.21 -9.30 -16.84
C ALA A 60 -11.02 -8.88 -18.08
N GLU A 61 -10.64 -7.78 -18.74
CA GLU A 61 -11.24 -7.32 -20.01
C GLU A 61 -10.96 -8.29 -21.16
N GLU A 62 -9.74 -8.79 -21.31
CA GLU A 62 -9.41 -9.84 -22.29
C GLU A 62 -10.22 -11.12 -22.03
N ALA A 63 -10.39 -11.50 -20.76
CA ALA A 63 -11.21 -12.64 -20.38
C ALA A 63 -12.71 -12.41 -20.67
N TYR A 64 -13.19 -11.18 -20.55
CA TYR A 64 -14.56 -10.81 -20.91
C TYR A 64 -14.75 -10.84 -22.43
N TYR A 65 -13.82 -10.25 -23.18
CA TYR A 65 -13.80 -10.23 -24.63
C TYR A 65 -13.82 -11.65 -25.21
N ALA A 66 -13.02 -12.57 -24.66
CA ALA A 66 -12.97 -13.96 -25.11
C ALA A 66 -14.24 -14.77 -24.80
N LYS A 67 -15.02 -14.37 -23.78
CA LYS A 67 -16.25 -15.05 -23.39
C LYS A 67 -17.48 -14.58 -24.18
N ASN A 68 -17.47 -13.34 -24.64
CA ASN A 68 -18.59 -12.74 -25.34
C ASN A 68 -18.42 -12.88 -26.86
N ASN A 69 -19.51 -13.13 -27.59
CA ASN A 69 -19.49 -13.23 -29.05
C ASN A 69 -20.62 -12.40 -29.69
N PRO A 70 -20.33 -11.43 -30.57
CA PRO A 70 -18.99 -10.95 -30.93
C PRO A 70 -18.27 -10.32 -29.72
N GLY A 71 -16.95 -10.53 -29.63
CA GLY A 71 -16.14 -10.04 -28.51
C GLY A 71 -16.26 -8.53 -28.36
N SER A 72 -16.52 -8.08 -27.14
CA SER A 72 -16.60 -6.67 -26.78
C SER A 72 -15.91 -6.50 -25.44
N TYR A 73 -15.24 -5.36 -25.25
CA TYR A 73 -14.84 -4.90 -23.92
C TYR A 73 -16.03 -4.30 -23.19
N THR A 74 -15.91 -4.11 -21.88
CA THR A 74 -16.99 -3.56 -21.06
C THR A 74 -16.47 -2.49 -20.09
N ASP A 75 -17.34 -2.03 -19.19
CA ASP A 75 -16.95 -1.16 -18.10
C ASP A 75 -16.69 -1.98 -16.82
N LEU A 76 -16.21 -1.33 -15.76
CA LEU A 76 -15.95 -2.01 -14.49
C LEU A 76 -17.18 -2.72 -13.92
N ALA A 77 -18.38 -2.15 -14.12
CA ALA A 77 -19.61 -2.74 -13.65
C ALA A 77 -19.93 -4.05 -14.41
N GLY A 78 -19.68 -4.07 -15.71
CA GLY A 78 -19.77 -5.25 -16.56
C GLY A 78 -18.81 -6.35 -16.13
N LEU A 79 -17.57 -6.00 -15.80
CA LEU A 79 -16.57 -6.95 -15.27
C LEU A 79 -16.96 -7.56 -13.92
N VAL A 80 -17.56 -6.76 -13.02
CA VAL A 80 -18.05 -7.24 -11.73
C VAL A 80 -19.25 -8.17 -11.93
N THR A 81 -20.19 -7.79 -12.80
CA THR A 81 -21.35 -8.62 -13.18
C THR A 81 -20.90 -9.95 -13.78
N ALA A 82 -19.87 -9.93 -14.63
CA ALA A 82 -19.24 -11.11 -15.23
C ALA A 82 -18.41 -11.95 -14.25
N LYS A 83 -18.31 -11.53 -12.98
CA LYS A 83 -17.53 -12.16 -11.90
C LYS A 83 -16.03 -12.26 -12.22
N LEU A 84 -15.53 -11.36 -13.05
CA LEU A 84 -14.10 -11.25 -13.38
C LEU A 84 -13.37 -10.29 -12.43
N LEU A 85 -14.12 -9.37 -11.80
CA LEU A 85 -13.67 -8.49 -10.73
C LEU A 85 -14.60 -8.60 -9.52
N ARG A 86 -14.07 -8.38 -8.31
CA ARG A 86 -14.91 -8.34 -7.09
C ARG A 86 -15.49 -6.92 -6.92
N PRO A 87 -16.67 -6.76 -6.30
CA PRO A 87 -17.20 -5.43 -6.01
C PRO A 87 -16.25 -4.63 -5.10
N GLY A 88 -16.05 -3.35 -5.43
CA GLY A 88 -15.21 -2.41 -4.67
C GLY A 88 -13.70 -2.49 -4.92
N THR A 89 -13.25 -3.04 -6.06
CA THR A 89 -11.85 -3.50 -6.20
C THR A 89 -10.80 -2.62 -6.86
N PRO A 90 -11.07 -1.58 -7.64
CA PRO A 90 -9.97 -0.71 -8.03
C PRO A 90 -9.93 0.49 -7.12
N LYS A 91 -8.87 0.53 -6.29
CA LYS A 91 -8.55 1.71 -5.49
C LYS A 91 -7.97 2.80 -6.38
N TYR A 92 -7.25 2.40 -7.43
CA TYR A 92 -6.50 3.33 -8.29
C TYR A 92 -7.08 3.49 -9.70
N VAL A 93 -7.89 2.55 -10.20
CA VAL A 93 -8.54 2.68 -11.51
C VAL A 93 -9.96 3.23 -11.36
N LEU A 94 -10.20 4.43 -11.90
CA LEU A 94 -11.45 5.17 -11.76
C LEU A 94 -12.49 4.77 -12.80
N SER A 95 -12.06 4.46 -14.02
CA SER A 95 -12.94 4.04 -15.09
C SER A 95 -12.23 3.16 -16.10
N ALA A 96 -13.03 2.32 -16.75
CA ALA A 96 -12.70 1.49 -17.90
C ALA A 96 -13.82 1.77 -18.89
N SER A 97 -13.46 2.26 -20.07
CA SER A 97 -14.42 2.54 -21.13
C SER A 97 -14.00 1.79 -22.38
N ALA A 98 -14.93 1.00 -22.89
CA ALA A 98 -14.83 0.28 -24.14
C ALA A 98 -15.51 1.07 -25.25
N THR A 99 -14.79 1.38 -26.32
CA THR A 99 -15.37 1.88 -27.58
C THR A 99 -14.88 0.95 -28.68
N ASP A 100 -15.79 0.27 -29.38
CA ASP A 100 -15.56 -0.68 -30.49
C ASP A 100 -14.09 -1.07 -30.74
N GLY A 101 -13.63 -2.10 -30.02
CA GLY A 101 -12.29 -2.67 -30.18
C GLY A 101 -11.16 -1.97 -29.42
N SER A 102 -11.43 -0.84 -28.75
CA SER A 102 -10.49 -0.11 -27.91
C SER A 102 -10.95 -0.10 -26.45
N LEU A 103 -10.05 -0.47 -25.55
CA LEU A 103 -10.18 -0.32 -24.10
C LEU A 103 -9.42 0.92 -23.66
N THR A 104 -10.06 1.81 -22.92
CA THR A 104 -9.40 2.95 -22.27
C THR A 104 -9.56 2.80 -20.77
N LEU A 105 -8.44 2.73 -20.05
CA LEU A 105 -8.43 2.73 -18.59
C LEU A 105 -8.07 4.14 -18.12
N VAL A 106 -8.65 4.61 -17.01
CA VAL A 106 -8.29 5.87 -16.38
C VAL A 106 -7.91 5.58 -14.94
N ALA A 107 -6.66 5.87 -14.58
CA ALA A 107 -6.15 5.71 -13.23
C ALA A 107 -5.98 7.07 -12.52
N SER A 108 -6.25 7.09 -11.21
CA SER A 108 -5.97 8.20 -10.27
C SER A 108 -4.68 7.93 -9.47
N PRO A 109 -4.12 8.95 -8.76
CA PRO A 109 -2.72 9.00 -8.33
C PRO A 109 -2.24 7.80 -7.52
N PRO A 110 -0.91 7.53 -7.50
CA PRO A 110 0.18 8.54 -7.55
C PRO A 110 0.79 8.78 -8.94
N ALA A 111 1.53 9.89 -9.07
CA ALA A 111 2.26 10.29 -10.26
C ALA A 111 3.14 9.13 -10.78
N GLY A 112 2.80 8.59 -11.94
CA GLY A 112 3.48 7.43 -12.54
C GLY A 112 2.53 6.29 -12.93
N CYS A 113 1.28 6.31 -12.45
CA CYS A 113 0.25 5.42 -12.98
C CYS A 113 -0.49 6.09 -14.15
N THR A 114 0.11 6.04 -15.33
CA THR A 114 -0.61 6.35 -16.57
C THR A 114 -1.23 5.06 -17.07
N ALA A 115 -2.55 5.03 -17.15
CA ALA A 115 -3.25 3.98 -17.86
C ALA A 115 -2.86 4.05 -19.35
N ALA A 116 -2.53 2.89 -19.91
CA ALA A 116 -2.21 2.72 -21.33
C ALA A 116 -3.48 2.39 -22.11
#